data_AF-A0AAD6TN14-F1
#
_entry.id   AF-A0AAD6TN14-F1
#
_cell.length_a   1.000
_cell.length_b   1.000
_cell.length_c   1.000
_cell.angle_alpha   90.00
_cell.angle_beta   90.00
_cell.angle_gamma   90.00
#
_symmetry.space_group_name_H-M   'P 1'
#
loop_
_entity.id
_entity.type
_entity.pdbx_description
1 polymer ?
#
loop_
_entity_poly.entity_id
_entity_poly.type
_entity_poly.pdbx_seq_one_letter_code
_entity_poly.pdbx_strand_id
1 'polypeptide(L)'
;MPPCPADAPQWVKAVYAEISGDSPGTTYNGLVGLWLSLEKLYGFSQGRSGGGLPKSSRPAALSAWITAGRGGRGGPLSKGVGPPIGPLAAYDETWWRWWGTLQPKWRKENGRRPGHFLRDTYPESASKNWTTLRHPGQNGVLSLVASLYWWGKKVIADGGLGDRESWLDAVADVKWMVKGLLLSEGGGREE
;
A
#
# COMPACT_ATOMS: atom_id res chain seq x y z
N MET A 1 -2.64 -10.80 -12.75
CA MET A 1 -2.81 -9.38 -12.33
C MET A 1 -4.20 -8.94 -12.76
N PRO A 2 -5.01 -8.26 -11.92
CA PRO A 2 -6.28 -7.66 -12.38
C PRO A 2 -6.00 -6.55 -13.40
N PRO A 3 -6.76 -6.43 -14.51
CA PRO A 3 -6.51 -5.42 -15.53
C PRO A 3 -6.74 -4.00 -14.98
N CYS A 4 -5.97 -3.02 -15.47
CA CYS A 4 -6.23 -1.61 -15.18
C CYS A 4 -7.58 -1.20 -15.81
N PRO A 5 -8.46 -0.48 -15.09
CA PRO A 5 -9.70 0.03 -15.66
C PRO A 5 -9.46 0.93 -16.87
N ALA A 6 -10.27 0.80 -17.93
CA ALA A 6 -10.12 1.57 -19.16
C ALA A 6 -10.38 3.07 -18.94
N ASP A 7 -11.33 3.39 -18.07
CA ASP A 7 -11.72 4.72 -17.60
C ASP A 7 -10.75 5.32 -16.57
N ALA A 8 -9.71 4.58 -16.16
CA ALA A 8 -8.74 5.09 -15.21
C ALA A 8 -7.98 6.30 -15.79
N PRO A 9 -7.73 7.34 -14.99
CA PRO A 9 -6.96 8.49 -15.42
C PRO A 9 -5.48 8.13 -15.63
N GLN A 10 -4.77 8.99 -16.38
CA GLN A 10 -3.38 8.74 -16.78
C GLN A 10 -2.45 8.43 -15.61
N TRP A 11 -2.65 9.07 -14.44
CA TRP A 11 -1.83 8.82 -13.27
C TRP A 11 -1.97 7.40 -12.71
N VAL A 12 -3.18 6.82 -12.75
CA VAL A 12 -3.40 5.43 -12.34
C VAL A 12 -2.75 4.49 -13.33
N LYS A 13 -2.96 4.74 -14.64
CA LYS A 13 -2.39 3.91 -15.71
C LYS A 13 -0.86 3.86 -15.67
N ALA A 14 -0.22 5.03 -15.49
CA ALA A 14 1.22 5.15 -15.41
C ALA A 14 1.78 4.36 -14.21
N VAL A 15 1.19 4.55 -13.03
CA VAL A 15 1.67 3.86 -11.82
C VAL A 15 1.34 2.36 -11.87
N TYR A 16 0.15 1.99 -12.37
CA TYR A 16 -0.24 0.60 -12.55
C TYR A 16 0.80 -0.16 -13.39
N ALA A 17 1.22 0.40 -14.53
CA ALA A 17 2.23 -0.22 -15.39
C ALA A 17 3.55 -0.51 -14.64
N GLU A 18 3.98 0.38 -13.74
CA GLU A 18 5.15 0.17 -12.88
C GLU A 18 4.90 -0.98 -11.89
N ILE A 19 3.85 -0.89 -11.09
CA ILE A 19 3.59 -1.81 -9.97
C ILE A 19 3.01 -3.17 -10.42
N SER A 20 2.79 -3.35 -11.73
CA SER A 20 2.28 -4.59 -12.33
C SER A 20 3.27 -5.33 -13.23
N GLY A 21 4.35 -4.67 -13.68
CA GLY A 21 5.22 -5.17 -14.76
C GLY A 21 5.74 -6.59 -14.53
N ASP A 22 6.38 -6.80 -13.39
CA ASP A 22 6.81 -8.11 -12.91
C ASP A 22 6.18 -8.40 -11.54
N SER A 23 4.99 -8.97 -11.53
CA SER A 23 4.27 -9.27 -10.29
C SER A 23 5.11 -10.13 -9.33
N PRO A 24 5.27 -9.72 -8.05
CA PRO A 24 5.94 -10.53 -7.05
C PRO A 24 5.08 -11.68 -6.49
N GLY A 25 3.85 -11.86 -6.97
CA GLY A 25 3.01 -13.01 -6.59
C GLY A 25 1.51 -12.76 -6.62
N THR A 26 0.75 -13.86 -6.54
CA THR A 26 -0.72 -13.84 -6.59
C THR A 26 -1.35 -13.11 -5.40
N THR A 27 -0.77 -13.25 -4.20
CA THR A 27 -1.25 -12.54 -3.00
C THR A 27 -1.20 -11.03 -3.21
N TYR A 28 -0.07 -10.52 -3.72
CA TYR A 28 0.11 -9.11 -4.07
C TYR A 28 -0.84 -8.64 -5.18
N ASN A 29 -1.09 -9.46 -6.21
CA ASN A 29 -2.06 -9.12 -7.26
C ASN A 29 -3.46 -8.85 -6.71
N GLY A 30 -3.87 -9.60 -5.69
CA GLY A 30 -5.14 -9.35 -5.00
C GLY A 30 -5.17 -8.00 -4.27
N LEU A 31 -4.02 -7.52 -3.77
CA LEU A 31 -3.91 -6.18 -3.17
C LEU A 31 -4.08 -5.08 -4.22
N VAL A 32 -3.45 -5.23 -5.39
CA VAL A 32 -3.59 -4.28 -6.51
C VAL A 32 -5.07 -4.17 -6.93
N GLY A 33 -5.79 -5.29 -6.97
CA GLY A 33 -7.22 -5.30 -7.28
C GLY A 33 -8.05 -4.51 -6.26
N LEU A 34 -7.81 -4.73 -4.96
CA LEU A 34 -8.48 -3.98 -3.90
C LEU A 34 -8.19 -2.47 -3.97
N TRP A 35 -6.94 -2.09 -4.25
CA TRP A 35 -6.57 -0.70 -4.46
C TRP A 35 -7.32 -0.08 -5.65
N LEU A 36 -7.35 -0.73 -6.81
CA LEU A 36 -8.09 -0.25 -7.98
C LEU A 36 -9.59 -0.08 -7.68
N SER A 37 -10.20 -1.03 -6.96
CA SER A 37 -11.60 -0.92 -6.53
C SER A 37 -11.83 0.28 -5.60
N LEU A 38 -10.90 0.52 -4.67
CA LEU A 38 -10.98 1.65 -3.74
C LEU A 38 -10.85 2.99 -4.47
N GLU A 39 -9.87 3.14 -5.37
CA GLU A 39 -9.70 4.37 -6.14
C GLU A 39 -10.90 4.61 -7.06
N LYS A 40 -11.46 3.56 -7.68
CA LYS A 40 -12.67 3.67 -8.48
C LYS A 40 -13.86 4.16 -7.65
N LEU A 41 -14.01 3.65 -6.42
CA LEU A 41 -15.07 4.10 -5.49
C LEU A 41 -14.94 5.59 -5.15
N TYR A 42 -13.70 6.08 -5.04
CA TYR A 42 -13.37 7.50 -4.85
C TYR A 42 -13.36 8.32 -6.15
N GLY A 43 -13.82 7.76 -7.28
CA GLY A 43 -13.84 8.44 -8.57
C GLY A 43 -12.46 8.83 -9.09
N PHE A 44 -11.42 8.10 -8.69
CA PHE A 44 -10.01 8.38 -8.99
C PHE A 44 -9.55 9.80 -8.62
N SER A 45 -10.11 10.35 -7.54
CA SER A 45 -9.72 11.64 -7.00
C SER A 45 -8.21 11.69 -6.72
N GLN A 46 -7.55 12.77 -7.13
CA GLN A 46 -6.11 12.99 -6.89
C GLN A 46 -5.77 13.25 -5.41
N GLY A 47 -6.78 13.30 -4.54
CA GLY A 47 -6.64 13.72 -3.14
C GLY A 47 -6.51 15.24 -3.00
N ARG A 48 -6.49 15.75 -1.77
CA ARG A 48 -6.22 17.16 -1.48
C ARG A 48 -4.71 17.41 -1.42
N SER A 49 -4.25 18.54 -1.96
CA SER A 49 -2.87 19.00 -1.78
C SER A 49 -2.54 19.08 -0.28
N GLY A 50 -1.44 18.47 0.15
CA GLY A 50 -1.03 18.38 1.56
C GLY A 50 -1.65 17.22 2.37
N GLY A 51 -2.60 16.46 1.81
CA GLY A 51 -3.17 15.26 2.44
C GLY A 51 -2.45 13.97 2.04
N GLY A 52 -2.45 12.98 2.93
CA GLY A 52 -1.85 11.66 2.68
C GLY A 52 -1.44 10.93 3.95
N LEU A 53 -0.89 9.73 3.78
CA LEU A 53 -0.34 8.97 4.89
C LEU A 53 0.75 9.78 5.63
N PRO A 54 0.87 9.63 6.97
CA PRO A 54 1.97 10.17 7.76
C PRO A 54 3.37 9.95 7.13
N LYS A 55 4.23 10.95 7.28
CA LYS A 55 5.64 10.91 6.84
C LYS A 55 6.57 10.29 7.89
N SER A 56 6.15 10.27 9.15
CA SER A 56 6.92 9.71 10.26
C SER A 56 7.30 8.25 9.99
N SER A 57 8.57 7.92 10.16
CA SER A 57 9.12 6.56 10.00
C SER A 57 8.96 5.93 8.62
N ARG A 58 8.49 6.67 7.61
CA ARG A 58 8.29 6.17 6.24
C ARG A 58 9.61 5.68 5.63
N PRO A 59 9.62 4.53 4.91
CA PRO A 59 10.81 4.08 4.20
C PRO A 59 11.37 5.14 3.24
N ALA A 60 12.69 5.34 3.26
CA ALA A 60 13.37 6.34 2.42
C ALA A 60 13.11 6.12 0.92
N ALA A 61 13.06 4.85 0.50
CA ALA A 61 12.74 4.46 -0.87
C ALA A 61 11.39 5.04 -1.34
N LEU A 62 10.35 4.94 -0.50
CA LEU A 62 9.04 5.50 -0.79
C LEU A 62 9.07 7.04 -0.85
N SER A 63 9.80 7.70 0.06
CA SER A 63 9.98 9.15 0.03
C SER A 63 10.67 9.63 -1.25
N ALA A 64 11.71 8.91 -1.70
CA ALA A 64 12.40 9.19 -2.95
C ALA A 64 11.48 9.03 -4.16
N TRP A 65 10.69 7.94 -4.22
CA TRP A 65 9.74 7.70 -5.31
C TRP A 65 8.64 8.76 -5.38
N ILE A 66 8.07 9.16 -4.24
CA ILE A 66 7.08 10.25 -4.18
C ILE A 66 7.70 11.58 -4.67
N THR A 67 8.92 11.89 -4.22
CA THR A 67 9.62 13.13 -4.59
C THR A 67 9.98 13.17 -6.08
N ALA A 68 10.33 12.02 -6.66
CA ALA A 68 10.59 11.84 -8.08
C ALA A 68 9.31 11.87 -8.95
N GLY A 69 8.14 12.12 -8.36
CA GLY A 69 6.87 12.16 -9.08
C GLY A 69 6.36 10.78 -9.51
N ARG A 70 6.67 9.73 -8.72
CA ARG A 70 6.08 8.38 -8.83
C ARG A 70 6.29 7.75 -10.21
N GLY A 71 7.53 7.81 -10.69
CA GLY A 71 7.90 7.34 -12.03
C GLY A 71 7.48 8.26 -13.18
N GLY A 72 6.71 9.33 -12.94
CA GLY A 72 6.15 10.18 -14.00
C GLY A 72 7.06 11.28 -14.55
N ARG A 73 8.21 11.58 -13.92
CA ARG A 73 9.09 12.72 -14.31
C ARG A 73 10.32 12.35 -15.14
N GLY A 74 10.39 11.14 -15.71
CA GLY A 74 11.53 10.76 -16.57
C GLY A 74 12.89 10.58 -15.85
N GLY A 75 12.89 10.50 -14.50
CA GLY A 75 14.10 10.32 -13.70
C GLY A 75 14.59 8.86 -13.62
N PRO A 76 15.66 8.55 -12.87
CA PRO A 76 16.18 7.18 -12.73
C PRO A 76 15.13 6.15 -12.28
N LEU A 77 14.12 6.61 -11.52
CA LEU A 77 12.99 5.82 -11.05
C LEU A 77 11.85 5.63 -12.08
N SER A 78 11.88 6.34 -13.21
CA SER A 78 10.85 6.26 -14.26
C SER A 78 11.04 5.09 -15.24
N LYS A 79 12.15 4.36 -15.15
CA LYS A 79 12.46 3.22 -16.04
C LYS A 79 11.95 1.88 -15.50
N GLY A 80 10.96 1.89 -14.60
CA GLY A 80 10.40 0.68 -14.00
C GLY A 80 11.32 -0.02 -12.99
N VAL A 81 12.44 0.60 -12.62
CA VAL A 81 13.43 -0.01 -11.69
C VAL A 81 13.02 0.17 -10.22
N GLY A 82 12.14 1.12 -9.92
CA GLY A 82 11.77 1.46 -8.54
C GLY A 82 12.95 2.03 -7.73
N PRO A 83 12.70 2.58 -6.54
CA PRO A 83 13.74 3.08 -5.64
C PRO A 83 14.55 1.93 -5.02
N PRO A 84 15.85 2.12 -4.74
CA PRO A 84 16.63 1.13 -4.01
C PRO A 84 16.08 0.98 -2.59
N ILE A 85 15.76 -0.25 -2.18
CA ILE A 85 15.19 -0.52 -0.85
C ILE A 85 16.24 -0.87 0.22
N GLY A 86 17.51 -1.03 -0.17
CA GLY A 86 18.59 -1.41 0.76
C GLY A 86 18.52 -2.88 1.20
N PRO A 87 19.17 -3.24 2.33
CA PRO A 87 19.10 -4.58 2.90
C PRO A 87 17.69 -4.97 3.35
N LEU A 88 17.27 -6.21 3.06
CA LEU A 88 15.91 -6.70 3.35
C LEU A 88 15.54 -6.56 4.82
N ALA A 89 16.41 -6.98 5.74
CA ALA A 89 16.16 -6.89 7.18
C ALA A 89 15.90 -5.45 7.67
N ALA A 90 16.66 -4.48 7.16
CA ALA A 90 16.50 -3.07 7.53
C ALA A 90 15.22 -2.47 6.94
N TYR A 91 14.90 -2.84 5.69
CA TYR A 91 13.68 -2.39 5.04
C TYR A 91 12.43 -2.95 5.72
N ASP A 92 12.45 -4.25 6.02
CA ASP A 92 11.42 -4.95 6.77
C ASP A 92 11.09 -4.23 8.09
N GLU A 93 12.11 -4.00 8.93
CA GLU A 93 11.92 -3.34 10.23
C GLU A 93 11.35 -1.93 10.08
N THR A 94 11.87 -1.16 9.11
CA THR A 94 11.41 0.20 8.82
C THR A 94 9.98 0.19 8.33
N TRP A 95 9.62 -0.76 7.46
CA TRP A 95 8.30 -0.86 6.86
C TRP A 95 7.26 -1.22 7.92
N TRP A 96 7.51 -2.22 8.77
CA TRP A 96 6.59 -2.60 9.85
C TRP A 96 6.43 -1.50 10.90
N ARG A 97 7.51 -0.78 11.24
CA ARG A 97 7.45 0.41 12.11
C ARG A 97 6.54 1.48 11.49
N TRP A 98 6.72 1.79 10.21
CA TRP A 98 5.88 2.75 9.50
C TRP A 98 4.43 2.29 9.46
N TRP A 99 4.17 1.04 9.09
CA TRP A 99 2.84 0.45 9.06
C TRP A 99 2.14 0.55 10.42
N GLY A 100 2.86 0.32 11.51
CA GLY A 100 2.36 0.53 12.87
C GLY A 100 1.84 1.94 13.12
N THR A 101 2.51 2.97 12.60
CA THR A 101 2.05 4.38 12.75
C THR A 101 0.76 4.68 11.98
N LEU A 102 0.41 3.86 10.99
CA LEU A 102 -0.78 4.04 10.16
C LEU A 102 -2.01 3.34 10.73
N GLN A 103 -1.83 2.51 11.75
CA GLN A 103 -2.92 1.70 12.26
C GLN A 103 -3.91 2.51 13.10
N PRO A 104 -5.21 2.30 12.89
CA PRO A 104 -6.20 2.92 13.75
C PRO A 104 -6.14 2.29 15.15
N LYS A 105 -6.50 3.09 16.17
CA LYS A 105 -6.38 2.72 17.60
C LYS A 105 -7.12 1.44 18.01
N TRP A 106 -8.12 1.01 17.23
CA TRP A 106 -8.87 -0.21 17.51
C TRP A 106 -8.11 -1.49 17.13
N ARG A 107 -7.03 -1.40 16.35
CA ARG A 107 -6.20 -2.57 16.04
C ARG A 107 -5.34 -2.95 17.23
N LYS A 108 -5.32 -4.24 17.51
CA LYS A 108 -4.46 -4.83 18.55
C LYS A 108 -3.22 -5.42 17.89
N GLU A 109 -2.05 -5.11 18.43
CA GLU A 109 -0.82 -5.81 18.06
C GLU A 109 -0.92 -7.28 18.46
N ASN A 110 -0.31 -8.17 17.67
CA ASN A 110 -0.32 -9.60 17.95
C ASN A 110 0.77 -10.04 18.94
N GLY A 111 1.63 -9.11 19.38
CA GLY A 111 2.71 -9.35 20.33
C GLY A 111 3.90 -10.15 19.80
N ARG A 112 3.89 -10.60 18.53
CA ARG A 112 5.00 -11.37 17.93
C ARG A 112 6.19 -10.46 17.63
N ARG A 113 5.91 -9.26 17.12
CA ARG A 113 6.89 -8.22 16.78
C ARG A 113 6.20 -6.86 16.66
N PRO A 114 6.87 -5.74 16.96
CA PRO A 114 6.29 -4.40 16.82
C PRO A 114 5.74 -4.16 15.41
N GLY A 115 4.55 -3.56 15.32
CA GLY A 115 3.90 -3.28 14.05
C GLY A 115 3.17 -4.47 13.40
N HIS A 116 3.19 -5.67 13.98
CA HIS A 116 2.35 -6.78 13.53
C HIS A 116 1.04 -6.80 14.31
N PHE A 117 -0.07 -6.91 13.59
CA PHE A 117 -1.41 -6.75 14.15
C PHE A 117 -2.25 -8.02 13.97
N LEU A 118 -3.24 -8.18 14.84
CA LEU A 118 -4.26 -9.19 14.67
C LEU A 118 -5.18 -8.84 13.48
N ARG A 119 -5.71 -9.87 12.84
CA ARG A 119 -6.68 -9.81 11.73
C ARG A 119 -7.97 -10.49 12.15
N ASP A 120 -8.60 -9.95 13.19
CA ASP A 120 -9.83 -10.49 13.79
C ASP A 120 -11.05 -10.01 12.99
N THR A 121 -11.99 -9.32 13.64
CA THR A 121 -13.15 -8.73 13.01
C THR A 121 -12.97 -7.23 12.78
N TYR A 122 -13.62 -6.71 11.74
CA TYR A 122 -13.81 -5.26 11.62
C TYR A 122 -14.84 -4.83 12.68
N PRO A 123 -14.70 -3.65 13.31
CA PRO A 123 -15.71 -3.19 14.28
C PRO A 123 -17.11 -2.99 13.65
N GLU A 124 -18.18 -2.90 14.43
CA GLU A 124 -19.53 -2.64 13.90
C GLU A 124 -19.77 -1.12 13.73
N SER A 125 -19.94 -0.73 12.46
CA SER A 125 -20.29 0.55 11.81
C SER A 125 -19.97 1.96 12.38
N ALA A 126 -20.08 2.32 13.67
CA ALA A 126 -20.25 3.76 14.03
C ALA A 126 -19.08 4.48 14.73
N SER A 127 -18.03 3.79 15.20
CA SER A 127 -16.95 4.41 16.01
C SER A 127 -15.61 4.57 15.29
N LYS A 128 -15.55 4.32 13.98
CA LYS A 128 -14.27 4.05 13.32
C LYS A 128 -13.62 5.27 12.73
N ASN A 129 -12.55 5.68 13.37
CA ASN A 129 -11.59 6.59 12.80
C ASN A 129 -10.68 5.86 11.77
N TRP A 130 -11.21 5.59 10.56
CA TRP A 130 -10.39 5.12 9.41
C TRP A 130 -9.53 6.24 8.80
N THR A 131 -9.53 7.45 9.38
CA THR A 131 -8.89 8.63 8.78
C THR A 131 -7.41 8.44 8.49
N THR A 132 -6.71 7.54 9.20
CA THR A 132 -5.30 7.27 8.97
C THR A 132 -5.01 6.59 7.63
N LEU A 133 -5.98 5.85 7.07
CA LEU A 133 -5.86 5.16 5.77
C LEU A 133 -6.79 5.73 4.70
N ARG A 134 -7.83 6.47 5.09
CA ARG A 134 -8.79 7.13 4.20
C ARG A 134 -8.15 8.36 3.53
N HIS A 135 -7.28 8.09 2.57
CA HIS A 135 -6.66 9.10 1.73
C HIS A 135 -6.82 8.66 0.26
N PRO A 136 -7.80 9.20 -0.47
CA PRO A 136 -7.92 8.95 -1.91
C PRO A 136 -6.69 9.44 -2.67
N GLY A 137 -6.36 8.78 -3.78
CA GLY A 137 -5.36 9.24 -4.72
C GLY A 137 -3.91 8.90 -4.35
N GLN A 138 -2.98 9.70 -4.89
CA GLN A 138 -1.57 9.32 -5.02
C GLN A 138 -0.78 9.20 -3.71
N ASN A 139 -1.32 9.70 -2.59
CA ASN A 139 -0.65 9.70 -1.28
C ASN A 139 -1.28 8.73 -0.27
N GLY A 140 -2.26 7.93 -0.70
CA GLY A 140 -2.95 6.98 0.15
C GLY A 140 -2.45 5.55 -0.02
N VAL A 141 -3.40 4.64 -0.20
CA VAL A 141 -3.15 3.19 -0.34
C VAL A 141 -2.13 2.88 -1.44
N LEU A 142 -2.06 3.70 -2.50
CA LEU A 142 -1.03 3.55 -3.53
C LEU A 142 0.39 3.49 -2.95
N SER A 143 0.70 4.28 -1.93
CA SER A 143 2.03 4.30 -1.31
C SER A 143 2.37 2.95 -0.66
N LEU A 144 1.38 2.28 -0.07
CA LEU A 144 1.54 0.94 0.51
C LEU A 144 1.78 -0.09 -0.61
N VAL A 145 0.95 -0.05 -1.65
CA VAL A 145 1.04 -0.97 -2.80
C VAL A 145 2.41 -0.87 -3.47
N ALA A 146 2.85 0.34 -3.80
CA ALA A 146 4.15 0.56 -4.42
C ALA A 146 5.32 0.11 -3.52
N SER A 147 5.27 0.43 -2.22
CA SER A 147 6.30 0.01 -1.26
C SER A 147 6.42 -1.52 -1.13
N LEU A 148 5.29 -2.24 -1.22
CA LEU A 148 5.24 -3.71 -1.17
C LEU A 148 5.64 -4.35 -2.49
N TYR A 149 5.45 -3.66 -3.62
CA TYR A 149 5.94 -4.09 -4.92
C TYR A 149 7.46 -4.21 -4.92
N TRP A 150 8.17 -3.12 -4.59
CA TRP A 150 9.64 -3.11 -4.59
C TRP A 150 10.21 -4.06 -3.55
N TRP A 151 9.58 -4.15 -2.36
CA TRP A 151 9.97 -5.14 -1.35
C TRP A 151 9.84 -6.56 -1.87
N GLY A 152 8.71 -6.91 -2.48
CA GLY A 152 8.49 -8.23 -3.06
C GLY A 152 9.48 -8.57 -4.17
N LYS A 153 9.80 -7.61 -5.04
CA LYS A 153 10.84 -7.78 -6.08
C LYS A 153 12.21 -8.11 -5.47
N LYS A 154 12.62 -7.41 -4.40
CA LYS A 154 13.88 -7.68 -3.70
C LYS A 154 13.87 -9.02 -2.98
N VAL A 155 12.75 -9.40 -2.35
CA VAL A 155 12.58 -10.72 -1.72
C VAL A 155 12.74 -11.84 -2.74
N ILE A 156 12.20 -11.69 -3.94
CA ILE A 156 12.35 -12.70 -5.01
C ILE A 156 13.80 -12.77 -5.52
N ALA A 157 14.48 -11.63 -5.63
CA ALA A 157 15.83 -11.58 -6.14
C ALA A 157 16.85 -12.12 -5.13
N ASP A 158 16.72 -11.75 -3.86
CA ASP A 158 17.79 -11.88 -2.86
C ASP A 158 17.34 -12.44 -1.51
N GLY A 159 16.06 -12.74 -1.34
CA GLY A 159 15.47 -13.08 -0.04
C GLY A 159 15.49 -14.56 0.31
N GLY A 160 15.53 -14.85 1.61
CA GLY A 160 15.31 -16.19 2.16
C GLY A 160 13.84 -16.45 2.51
N LEU A 161 13.58 -17.62 3.12
CA LEU A 161 12.23 -18.00 3.57
C LEU A 161 11.65 -16.97 4.55
N GLY A 162 12.43 -16.49 5.52
CA GLY A 162 11.97 -15.51 6.51
C GLY A 162 11.60 -14.15 5.90
N ASP A 163 12.37 -13.65 4.94
CA ASP A 163 12.05 -12.40 4.23
C ASP A 163 10.73 -12.54 3.45
N ARG A 164 10.52 -13.71 2.83
CA ARG A 164 9.30 -14.03 2.11
C ARG A 164 8.09 -14.12 3.02
N GLU A 165 8.21 -14.75 4.19
CA GLU A 165 7.13 -14.85 5.17
C GLU A 165 6.73 -13.47 5.70
N SER A 166 7.69 -12.63 6.06
CA SER A 166 7.41 -11.27 6.54
C SER A 166 6.74 -10.41 5.47
N TRP A 167 7.23 -10.46 4.22
CA TRP A 167 6.59 -9.77 3.11
C TRP A 167 5.18 -10.27 2.84
N LEU A 168 4.94 -11.59 2.89
CA LEU A 168 3.59 -12.16 2.72
C LEU A 168 2.64 -11.74 3.84
N ASP A 169 3.11 -11.68 5.10
CA ASP A 169 2.30 -11.19 6.22
C ASP A 169 1.96 -9.71 6.04
N ALA A 170 2.91 -8.88 5.61
CA ALA A 170 2.68 -7.47 5.29
C ALA A 170 1.63 -7.30 4.19
N VAL A 171 1.72 -8.05 3.08
CA VAL A 171 0.73 -8.01 2.00
C VAL A 171 -0.64 -8.47 2.51
N ALA A 172 -0.70 -9.55 3.29
CA ALA A 172 -1.95 -10.06 3.85
C ALA A 172 -2.61 -9.04 4.79
N ASP A 173 -1.82 -8.35 5.60
CA ASP A 173 -2.29 -7.36 6.56
C ASP A 173 -2.84 -6.10 5.87
N VAL A 174 -2.12 -5.57 4.88
CA VAL A 174 -2.60 -4.43 4.08
C VAL A 174 -3.86 -4.81 3.31
N LYS A 175 -3.93 -6.01 2.73
CA LYS A 175 -5.15 -6.47 2.04
C LYS A 175 -6.36 -6.51 2.96
N TRP A 176 -6.17 -7.01 4.18
CA TRP A 176 -7.24 -7.05 5.17
C TRP A 176 -7.71 -5.62 5.51
N MET A 177 -6.78 -4.68 5.74
CA MET A 177 -7.13 -3.28 6.00
C MET A 177 -7.83 -2.58 4.84
N VAL A 178 -7.36 -2.76 3.60
CA VAL A 178 -7.97 -2.15 2.41
C VAL A 178 -9.35 -2.74 2.14
N LYS A 179 -9.55 -4.05 2.36
CA LYS A 179 -10.87 -4.68 2.27
C LYS A 179 -11.83 -4.11 3.31
N GLY A 180 -11.40 -3.96 4.56
CA GLY A 180 -12.19 -3.32 5.62
C GLY A 180 -12.57 -1.87 5.30
N LEU A 181 -11.62 -1.09 4.77
CA LEU A 181 -11.86 0.27 4.31
C LEU A 181 -12.91 0.29 3.18
N LEU A 182 -12.75 -0.54 2.15
CA LEU A 182 -13.68 -0.63 1.02
C LEU A 182 -15.12 -0.94 1.48
N LEU A 183 -15.28 -1.91 2.40
CA LEU A 183 -16.59 -2.23 2.98
C LEU A 183 -17.19 -1.06 3.75
N SER A 184 -16.36 -0.28 4.46
CA SER A 184 -16.82 0.90 5.21
C SER A 184 -17.25 2.07 4.32
N GLU A 185 -16.70 2.19 3.11
CA GLU A 185 -17.10 3.21 2.14
C GLU A 185 -18.35 2.78 1.33
N GLY A 186 -18.49 1.48 1.05
CA GLY A 186 -19.60 0.94 0.26
C GLY A 186 -20.93 0.86 1.00
N GLY A 187 -20.91 0.64 2.32
CA GLY A 187 -22.11 0.55 3.17
C GLY A 187 -22.75 1.89 3.56
N GLY A 188 -22.26 3.02 3.03
CA GLY A 188 -22.76 4.37 3.33
C GLY A 188 -23.43 5.09 2.16
N ARG A 189 -23.76 4.38 1.07
CA ARG A 189 -24.49 4.93 -0.10
C ARG A 189 -25.90 4.36 -0.22
N GLU A 190 -26.66 4.38 0.88
CA GLU A 190 -28.11 4.40 0.83
C GLU A 190 -28.55 5.78 1.31
N GLU A 191 -28.79 6.68 0.35
CA GLU A 191 -29.67 7.85 0.51
C GLU A 191 -30.46 8.02 -0.79
#